data_AF-A0A257JCU0-F1
#
_entry.id   AF-A0A257JCU0-F1
#
_cell.length_a   1.000
_cell.length_b   1.000
_cell.length_c   1.000
_cell.angle_alpha   90.00
_cell.angle_beta   90.00
_cell.angle_gamma   90.00
#
_symmetry.space_group_name_H-M   'P 1'
#
loop_
_entity.id
_entity.type
_entity.pdbx_description
1 polymer ?
#
loop_
_entity_poly.entity_id
_entity_poly.type
_entity_poly.pdbx_seq_one_letter_code
_entity_poly.pdbx_strand_id
1 'polypeptide(L)'
;MGLLSLEHSKAAYVADFVLYGAAVLALSITLLAVPAARTPAVAALVLAGVAGWTLLEYVLHRFVLHGLRPFSDWHAAHHARPTALI
;
A
#
# COMPACT_ATOMS: atom_id res chain seq x y z
N MET A 1 -16.54 -17.74 14.81
CA MET A 1 -15.61 -18.00 13.68
C MET A 1 -15.83 -16.88 12.68
N GLY A 2 -14.90 -15.92 12.62
CA GLY A 2 -15.05 -14.75 11.75
C GLY A 2 -14.82 -15.11 10.29
N LEU A 3 -15.59 -14.53 9.39
CA LEU A 3 -15.46 -14.69 7.93
C LEU A 3 -14.15 -14.11 7.37
N LEU A 4 -13.37 -13.41 8.19
CA LEU A 4 -12.11 -12.75 7.83
C LEU A 4 -10.97 -13.35 8.66
N SER A 5 -9.98 -13.93 7.98
CA SER A 5 -8.69 -14.30 8.57
C SER A 5 -7.72 -13.14 8.35
N LEU A 6 -7.02 -12.75 9.40
CA LEU A 6 -5.92 -11.79 9.29
C LEU A 6 -4.66 -12.45 8.74
N GLU A 7 -4.42 -13.72 9.06
CA GLU A 7 -3.22 -14.42 8.62
C GLU A 7 -3.39 -15.02 7.23
N HIS A 8 -2.35 -14.86 6.43
CA HIS A 8 -2.19 -15.36 5.08
C HIS A 8 -1.25 -16.58 5.07
N SER A 9 -1.43 -17.45 4.07
CA SER A 9 -0.39 -18.42 3.74
C SER A 9 0.84 -17.68 3.18
N LYS A 10 2.03 -18.29 3.31
CA LYS A 10 3.26 -17.75 2.70
C LYS A 10 3.11 -17.47 1.20
N ALA A 11 2.39 -18.33 0.49
CA ALA A 11 2.14 -18.16 -0.93
C ALA A 11 1.25 -16.95 -1.21
N ALA A 12 0.15 -16.78 -0.47
CA ALA A 12 -0.74 -15.62 -0.60
C ALA A 12 -0.03 -14.30 -0.27
N TYR A 13 0.73 -14.27 0.83
CA TYR A 13 1.55 -13.12 1.21
C TYR A 13 2.52 -12.71 0.09
N VAL A 14 3.28 -13.66 -0.47
CA VAL A 14 4.21 -13.38 -1.58
C VAL A 14 3.47 -12.96 -2.85
N ALA A 15 2.31 -13.56 -3.14
CA ALA A 15 1.51 -13.21 -4.31
C ALA A 15 1.06 -11.74 -4.29
N ASP A 16 0.67 -11.22 -3.13
CA ASP A 16 0.30 -9.80 -2.97
C ASP A 16 1.47 -8.87 -3.30
N PHE A 17 2.67 -9.15 -2.74
CA PHE A 17 3.87 -8.37 -3.05
C PHE A 17 4.23 -8.39 -4.53
N VAL A 18 4.15 -9.56 -5.17
CA VAL A 18 4.41 -9.71 -6.61
C VAL A 18 3.37 -8.94 -7.42
N LEU A 19 2.09 -9.05 -7.08
CA LEU A 19 1.01 -8.39 -7.80
C LEU A 19 1.14 -6.86 -7.74
N TYR A 20 1.28 -6.29 -6.55
CA TYR A 20 1.41 -4.83 -6.40
C TYR A 20 2.73 -4.32 -6.98
N GLY A 21 3.84 -5.05 -6.78
CA GLY A 21 5.13 -4.70 -7.39
C GLY A 21 5.07 -4.71 -8.92
N ALA A 22 4.44 -5.72 -9.52
CA ALA A 22 4.25 -5.81 -10.96
C ALA A 22 3.33 -4.69 -11.48
N ALA A 23 2.27 -4.33 -10.75
CA ALA A 23 1.39 -3.23 -11.10
C ALA A 23 2.12 -1.88 -11.13
N VAL A 24 2.93 -1.59 -10.11
CA VAL A 24 3.77 -0.38 -10.05
C VAL A 24 4.80 -0.36 -11.19
N LEU A 25 5.44 -1.49 -11.46
CA LEU A 25 6.39 -1.62 -12.56
C LEU A 25 5.72 -1.39 -13.91
N ALA A 26 4.56 -2.02 -14.15
CA ALA A 26 3.80 -1.86 -15.39
C ALA A 26 3.41 -0.39 -15.61
N LEU A 27 2.87 0.26 -14.57
CA LEU A 27 2.54 1.70 -14.63
C LEU A 27 3.78 2.55 -14.91
N SER A 28 4.90 2.26 -14.26
CA SER A 28 6.16 2.99 -14.48
C SER A 28 6.68 2.85 -15.91
N ILE A 29 6.54 1.67 -16.52
CA ILE A 29 6.92 1.45 -17.92
C ILE A 29 6.07 2.31 -18.86
N THR A 30 4.77 2.52 -18.56
CA THR A 30 3.92 3.39 -19.41
C THR A 30 4.42 4.83 -19.44
N LEU A 31 5.14 5.29 -18.41
CA LEU A 31 5.70 6.63 -18.36
C LEU A 31 6.82 6.85 -19.39
N LEU A 32 7.44 5.77 -19.89
CA LEU A 32 8.47 5.85 -20.93
C LEU A 32 7.91 6.31 -22.29
N ALA A 33 6.59 6.17 -22.50
CA ALA A 33 5.92 6.62 -23.71
C ALA A 33 5.48 8.10 -23.66
N VAL A 34 5.74 8.81 -22.55
CA VAL A 34 5.32 10.20 -22.37
C VAL A 34 6.16 11.13 -23.28
N PRO A 35 5.54 12.00 -24.08
CA PRO A 35 6.26 13.00 -24.86
C PRO A 35 7.08 13.93 -23.96
N ALA A 36 8.31 14.27 -24.36
CA ALA A 36 9.24 15.10 -23.57
C ALA A 36 8.61 16.43 -23.09
N ALA A 37 7.77 17.06 -23.92
CA ALA A 37 7.05 18.29 -23.58
C ALA A 37 6.10 18.14 -22.37
N ARG A 38 5.64 16.93 -22.06
CA ARG A 38 4.75 16.63 -20.92
C ARG A 38 5.50 16.09 -19.71
N THR A 39 6.79 15.79 -19.82
CA THR A 39 7.60 15.23 -18.73
C THR A 39 7.52 16.05 -17.44
N PRO A 40 7.58 17.41 -17.45
CA PRO A 40 7.48 18.17 -16.21
C PRO A 40 6.13 18.01 -15.50
N ALA A 41 5.03 18.02 -16.26
CA ALA A 41 3.69 17.85 -15.70
C ALA A 41 3.48 16.44 -15.13
N VAL A 42 3.97 15.41 -15.84
CA VAL A 42 3.93 14.02 -15.37
C VAL A 42 4.80 13.84 -14.13
N ALA A 43 5.99 14.42 -14.10
CA ALA A 43 6.86 14.38 -12.92
C ALA A 43 6.21 15.03 -11.70
N ALA A 44 5.54 16.19 -11.88
CA ALA A 44 4.79 16.84 -10.81
C ALA A 44 3.66 15.95 -10.27
N LEU A 45 2.93 15.24 -11.15
CA LEU A 45 1.89 14.29 -10.73
C LEU A 45 2.46 13.08 -9.99
N VAL A 46 3.59 12.54 -10.42
CA VAL A 46 4.27 11.45 -9.71
C VAL A 46 4.69 11.91 -8.31
N LEU A 47 5.31 13.08 -8.19
CA LEU A 47 5.70 13.65 -6.90
C LEU A 47 4.50 13.93 -6.01
N ALA A 48 3.41 14.47 -6.56
CA ALA A 48 2.16 14.69 -5.84
C ALA A 48 1.55 13.36 -5.38
N GLY A 49 1.62 12.31 -6.19
CA GLY A 49 1.20 10.96 -5.81
C GLY A 49 2.01 10.39 -4.66
N VAL A 50 3.35 10.53 -4.69
CA VAL A 50 4.23 10.11 -3.59
C VAL A 50 3.93 10.88 -2.31
N ALA A 51 3.82 12.20 -2.38
CA ALA A 51 3.47 13.03 -1.22
C ALA A 51 2.05 12.73 -0.69
N GLY A 52 1.10 12.47 -1.59
CA GLY A 52 -0.26 12.07 -1.24
C GLY A 52 -0.28 10.72 -0.55
N TRP A 53 0.51 9.75 -1.03
CA TRP A 53 0.63 8.44 -0.41
C TRP A 53 1.20 8.53 1.00
N THR A 54 2.30 9.28 1.22
CA THR A 54 2.89 9.41 2.56
C THR A 54 1.94 10.11 3.55
N LEU A 55 1.18 11.11 3.08
CA LEU A 55 0.14 11.75 3.88
C LEU A 55 -0.99 10.76 4.22
N LEU A 56 -1.48 10.00 3.23
CA LEU A 56 -2.52 9.00 3.43
C LEU A 56 -2.06 7.90 4.39
N GLU A 57 -0.85 7.40 4.24
CA GLU A 57 -0.24 6.43 5.14
C GLU A 57 -0.28 6.94 6.58
N TYR A 58 0.20 8.16 6.82
CA TYR A 58 0.20 8.74 8.16
C TYR A 58 -1.22 8.91 8.73
N VAL A 59 -2.16 9.44 7.94
CA VAL A 59 -3.55 9.67 8.36
C VAL A 59 -4.24 8.35 8.67
N LEU A 60 -4.13 7.36 7.78
CA LEU A 60 -4.75 6.05 7.96
C LEU A 60 -4.13 5.34 9.15
N HIS A 61 -2.80 5.32 9.26
CA HIS A 61 -2.12 4.67 10.36
C HIS A 61 -2.53 5.30 11.70
N ARG A 62 -2.44 6.63 11.82
CA ARG A 62 -2.71 7.32 13.09
C ARG A 62 -4.17 7.29 13.50
N PHE A 63 -5.10 7.55 12.58
CA PHE A 63 -6.50 7.77 12.93
C PHE A 63 -7.39 6.56 12.69
N VAL A 64 -7.11 5.75 11.67
CA VAL A 64 -7.90 4.56 11.36
C VAL A 64 -7.31 3.34 12.07
N LEU A 65 -6.06 3.00 11.80
CA LEU A 65 -5.41 1.80 12.33
C LEU A 65 -5.14 1.87 13.84
N HIS A 66 -5.12 3.04 14.46
CA HIS A 66 -5.02 3.17 15.93
C HIS A 66 -6.29 3.73 16.59
N GLY A 67 -7.31 4.12 15.82
CA GLY A 67 -8.46 4.86 16.35
C GLY A 67 -9.83 4.24 16.08
N LEU A 68 -9.98 3.36 15.09
CA LEU A 68 -11.29 2.86 14.65
C LEU A 68 -11.35 1.34 14.64
N ARG A 69 -12.34 0.75 15.33
CA ARG A 69 -12.64 -0.68 15.22
C ARG A 69 -13.33 -0.97 13.86
N PRO A 70 -13.07 -2.13 13.22
CA PRO A 70 -12.23 -3.23 13.69
C PRO A 70 -10.72 -3.05 13.41
N PHE A 71 -10.33 -2.02 12.66
CA PHE A 71 -8.94 -1.82 12.20
C PHE A 71 -7.93 -1.66 13.34
N SER A 72 -8.31 -0.98 14.43
CA SER A 72 -7.50 -0.86 15.64
C SER A 72 -7.15 -2.20 16.27
N ASP A 73 -8.12 -3.13 16.29
CA ASP A 73 -7.92 -4.46 16.87
C ASP A 73 -6.98 -5.29 15.98
N TRP A 74 -7.17 -5.19 14.66
CA TRP A 74 -6.31 -5.86 13.68
C TRP A 74 -4.87 -5.35 13.70
N HIS A 75 -4.70 -4.02 13.78
CA HIS A 75 -3.38 -3.42 13.81
C HIS A 75 -2.66 -3.70 15.14
N ALA A 76 -3.37 -3.71 16.27
CA ALA A 76 -2.80 -4.16 17.55
C ALA A 76 -2.35 -5.64 17.49
N ALA A 77 -3.13 -6.50 16.82
CA ALA A 77 -2.75 -7.90 16.63
C ALA A 77 -1.48 -8.06 15.77
N HIS A 78 -1.30 -7.21 14.77
CA HIS A 78 -0.05 -7.11 14.00
C HIS A 78 1.13 -6.68 14.88
N HIS A 79 0.98 -5.62 15.69
CA HIS A 79 2.03 -5.19 16.64
C HIS A 79 2.43 -6.27 17.64
N ALA A 80 1.48 -7.09 18.09
CA ALA A 80 1.76 -8.19 19.01
C ALA A 80 2.55 -9.34 18.36
N ARG A 81 2.45 -9.51 17.03
CA ARG A 81 3.08 -10.59 16.26
C ARG A 81 3.63 -10.06 14.93
N PRO A 82 4.69 -9.24 14.95
CA PRO A 82 5.16 -8.50 13.78
C PRO A 82 5.72 -9.39 12.65
N THR A 83 6.05 -10.64 12.95
CA THR A 83 6.53 -11.63 11.95
C THR A 83 5.44 -12.57 11.47
N ALA A 84 4.22 -12.47 12.01
CA ALA A 84 3.09 -13.22 11.46
C ALA A 84 2.78 -12.66 10.06
N LEU A 85 2.37 -13.53 9.16
CA LEU A 85 2.02 -13.17 7.79
C LEU A 85 0.61 -12.57 7.76
N ILE A 86 0.42 -11.47 8.48
CA ILE A 86 -0.82 -10.72 8.61
C ILE A 86 -0.85 -9.63 7.54
#